data_AF-A0A0H2S3H5-F1
#
_entry.id   AF-A0A0H2S3H5-F1
#
_cell.length_a   1.000
_cell.length_b   1.000
_cell.length_c   1.000
_cell.angle_alpha   90.00
_cell.angle_beta   90.00
_cell.angle_gamma   90.00
#
_symmetry.space_group_name_H-M   'P 1'
#
loop_
_entity.id
_entity.type
_entity.pdbx_description
1 polymer ?
#
loop_
_entity_poly.entity_id
_entity_poly.type
_entity_poly.pdbx_seq_one_letter_code
_entity_poly.pdbx_strand_id
1 'polypeptide(L)'
;MPAERTTSSTKSSEDARSSTFPLVVRYNGRSVAIPRHVNYQNAIKIIKRAFKALVAIEDSKICLFFKDIAIGDEKIEIPSETWETLVTDLRKIWIEISEDSHDLVQPLERSRIPAKKTTPKMTIHVEIPAGWRGKESNRISFSCTPSTKIAKIVEAAADHSGKDDLNWDLAYFIEGGADMDSTLEEVGIEDGFTFYPRPPQIGGKPVIYLFPPQFLAEVNVQLSLVPTWSFSALYPPTSIDEGGTQAVSWDVSATPDGTLKDKSSDLSISYLFWEAHTKSPHLLSPSPSRPSSPTIRSEFDPARACDWMTPPSSVVLPIKEVPQYLDVALKTLTLHTEARTSFITYWLPSLLKHSHVALRFLPQTAYENSAPLSVSPKPDVVTRIFMIFCGVSEDDERWNEARSRAGQEVTEVWKDAVGIDVERASDVSLFRVLEWGGMEVLYV
;
A
#
# COMPACT_ATOMS: atom_id res chain seq x y z
N MET A 1 17.48 49.12 -50.44
CA MET A 1 16.08 49.35 -50.03
C MET A 1 15.79 48.47 -48.83
N PRO A 2 15.58 49.04 -47.64
CA PRO A 2 15.13 48.30 -46.47
C PRO A 2 13.59 48.28 -46.43
N ALA A 3 13.00 47.17 -46.01
CA ALA A 3 11.60 47.13 -45.60
C ALA A 3 11.57 46.59 -44.16
N GLU A 4 11.17 47.49 -43.26
CA GLU A 4 10.84 47.25 -41.86
C GLU A 4 9.50 46.49 -41.69
N ARG A 5 9.30 46.04 -40.44
CA ARG A 5 8.08 45.55 -39.78
C ARG A 5 7.71 44.10 -40.09
N THR A 6 7.37 43.26 -39.10
CA THR A 6 6.68 43.57 -37.85
C THR A 6 6.96 42.46 -36.83
N THR A 7 7.28 42.85 -35.59
CA THR A 7 7.33 41.97 -34.43
C THR A 7 5.92 41.54 -34.05
N SER A 8 5.63 40.24 -34.18
CA SER A 8 4.41 39.62 -33.65
C SER A 8 4.77 38.81 -32.42
N SER A 9 4.37 39.34 -31.27
CA SER A 9 4.22 38.68 -29.98
C SER A 9 3.67 37.26 -30.13
N THR A 10 4.53 36.26 -29.94
CA THR A 10 4.08 34.88 -29.72
C THR A 10 3.62 34.78 -28.28
N LYS A 11 2.31 34.98 -28.09
CA LYS A 11 1.61 34.57 -26.87
C LYS A 11 1.99 33.12 -26.57
N SER A 12 2.47 32.91 -25.36
CA SER A 12 2.54 31.62 -24.70
C SER A 12 1.18 30.94 -24.76
N SER A 13 1.02 30.02 -25.70
CA SER A 13 -0.06 29.03 -25.68
C SER A 13 0.34 27.96 -24.67
N GLU A 14 0.12 28.25 -23.39
CA GLU A 14 -0.18 27.20 -22.42
C GLU A 14 -1.52 26.61 -22.85
N ASP A 15 -1.46 25.57 -23.68
CA ASP A 15 -2.59 24.66 -23.87
C ASP A 15 -2.81 23.94 -22.54
N ALA A 16 -3.67 24.56 -21.72
CA ALA A 16 -4.29 23.95 -20.58
C ALA A 16 -4.91 22.61 -21.02
N ARG A 17 -4.59 21.55 -20.27
CA ARG A 17 -5.22 20.23 -20.41
C ARG A 17 -6.74 20.36 -20.19
N SER A 18 -7.50 20.69 -21.23
CA SER A 18 -8.96 20.69 -21.16
C SER A 18 -9.46 19.26 -21.35
N SER A 19 -9.94 18.64 -20.27
CA SER A 19 -10.68 17.38 -20.33
C SER A 19 -11.84 17.49 -21.35
N THR A 20 -11.89 16.59 -22.33
CA THR A 20 -12.85 16.59 -23.45
C THR A 20 -14.26 16.14 -23.08
N PHE A 21 -14.50 15.76 -21.82
CA PHE A 21 -15.79 15.27 -21.34
C PHE A 21 -16.56 16.36 -20.58
N PRO A 22 -17.86 16.58 -20.85
CA PRO A 22 -18.65 17.57 -20.11
C PRO A 22 -18.80 17.16 -18.64
N LEU A 23 -18.98 18.15 -17.76
CA LEU A 23 -19.24 17.90 -16.34
C LEU A 23 -20.72 17.60 -16.14
N VAL A 24 -21.04 16.45 -15.54
CA VAL A 24 -22.43 16.11 -15.20
C VAL A 24 -22.77 16.66 -13.82
N VAL A 25 -23.75 17.56 -13.74
CA VAL A 25 -24.20 18.18 -12.48
C VAL A 25 -25.57 17.65 -12.11
N ARG A 26 -25.76 17.22 -10.87
CA ARG A 26 -27.03 16.68 -10.37
C ARG A 26 -27.60 17.50 -9.21
N TYR A 27 -28.86 17.89 -9.32
CA TYR A 27 -29.60 18.60 -8.28
C TYR A 27 -31.05 18.13 -8.26
N ASN A 28 -31.60 17.81 -7.09
CA ASN A 28 -32.99 17.34 -6.88
C ASN A 28 -33.44 16.28 -7.90
N GLY A 29 -32.63 15.24 -8.10
CA GLY A 29 -32.93 14.12 -9.00
C GLY A 29 -32.71 14.40 -10.49
N ARG A 30 -32.48 15.65 -10.92
CA ARG A 30 -32.21 16.02 -12.31
C ARG A 30 -30.70 16.12 -12.57
N SER A 31 -30.23 15.54 -13.68
CA SER A 31 -28.84 15.65 -14.13
C SER A 31 -28.72 16.44 -15.44
N VAL A 32 -27.73 17.34 -15.53
CA VAL A 32 -27.46 18.17 -16.70
C VAL A 32 -25.96 18.19 -16.98
N ALA A 33 -25.57 18.01 -18.24
CA ALA A 33 -24.18 18.16 -18.68
C ALA A 33 -23.89 19.65 -18.96
N ILE A 34 -22.82 20.19 -18.38
CA ILE A 34 -22.40 21.58 -18.57
C ILE A 34 -20.94 21.67 -19.06
N PRO A 35 -20.55 22.77 -19.73
CA PRO A 35 -19.15 23.07 -19.99
C PRO A 35 -18.35 23.19 -18.69
N ARG A 36 -17.13 22.65 -18.67
CA ARG A 36 -16.20 22.82 -17.54
C ARG A 36 -15.66 24.23 -17.51
N HIS A 37 -15.50 24.77 -16.30
CA HIS A 37 -14.84 26.05 -16.11
C HIS A 37 -13.95 25.99 -14.87
N VAL A 38 -12.68 26.36 -15.03
CA VAL A 38 -11.65 26.25 -13.98
C VAL A 38 -11.89 27.22 -12.82
N ASN A 39 -12.39 28.41 -13.11
CA ASN A 39 -12.83 29.36 -12.07
C ASN A 39 -14.18 28.95 -11.45
N TYR A 40 -14.23 28.82 -10.12
CA TYR A 40 -15.40 28.40 -9.33
C TYR A 40 -16.62 29.31 -9.54
N GLN A 41 -16.44 30.63 -9.51
CA GLN A 41 -17.55 31.59 -9.64
C GLN A 41 -18.21 31.52 -11.02
N ASN A 42 -17.43 31.28 -12.08
CA ASN A 42 -17.97 31.06 -13.41
C ASN A 42 -18.67 29.69 -13.54
N ALA A 43 -18.17 28.66 -12.85
CA ALA A 43 -18.86 27.36 -12.79
C ALA A 43 -20.24 27.49 -12.10
N ILE A 44 -20.32 28.21 -10.97
CA ILE A 44 -21.60 28.49 -10.28
C ILE A 44 -22.57 29.26 -11.19
N LYS A 45 -22.11 30.25 -11.96
CA LYS A 45 -22.94 30.96 -12.95
C LYS A 45 -23.50 30.03 -14.03
N ILE A 46 -22.70 29.10 -14.53
CA ILE A 46 -23.13 28.12 -15.54
C ILE A 46 -24.16 27.15 -14.92
N ILE A 47 -23.90 26.69 -13.69
CA ILE A 47 -24.81 25.84 -12.91
C ILE A 47 -26.16 26.52 -12.69
N LYS A 48 -26.19 27.80 -12.27
CA LYS A 48 -27.43 28.57 -12.09
C LYS A 48 -28.21 28.77 -13.38
N ARG A 49 -27.52 28.91 -14.53
CA ARG A 49 -28.19 28.95 -15.84
C ARG A 49 -28.83 27.60 -16.20
N ALA A 50 -28.19 26.48 -15.82
CA ALA A 50 -28.71 25.13 -16.06
C ALA A 50 -29.88 24.77 -15.13
N PHE A 51 -29.87 25.24 -13.88
CA PHE A 51 -30.89 24.99 -12.87
C PHE A 51 -31.58 26.28 -12.42
N LYS A 52 -32.71 26.62 -13.05
CA LYS A 52 -33.50 27.84 -12.73
C LYS A 52 -33.84 27.99 -11.24
N ALA A 53 -34.00 26.89 -10.52
CA ALA A 53 -34.28 26.89 -9.07
C ALA A 53 -33.15 27.49 -8.22
N LEU A 54 -31.90 27.46 -8.72
CA LEU A 54 -30.73 27.99 -8.01
C LEU A 54 -30.48 29.49 -8.28
N VAL A 55 -31.21 30.11 -9.21
CA VAL A 55 -30.97 31.52 -9.60
C VAL A 55 -31.21 32.48 -8.43
N ALA A 56 -32.19 32.19 -7.57
CA ALA A 56 -32.54 33.00 -6.41
C ALA A 56 -31.75 32.67 -5.13
N ILE A 57 -30.90 31.63 -5.16
CA ILE A 57 -30.10 31.18 -4.01
C ILE A 57 -28.77 31.95 -4.02
N GLU A 58 -28.30 32.43 -2.88
CA GLU A 58 -26.99 33.09 -2.76
C GLU A 58 -25.86 32.10 -3.10
N ASP A 59 -24.80 32.58 -3.78
CA ASP A 59 -23.67 31.71 -4.20
C ASP A 59 -23.01 31.00 -3.01
N SER A 60 -22.94 31.68 -1.85
CA SER A 60 -22.41 31.13 -0.59
C SER A 60 -23.22 29.97 -0.01
N LYS A 61 -24.47 29.81 -0.43
CA LYS A 61 -25.35 28.73 0.03
C LYS A 61 -25.33 27.52 -0.90
N ILE A 62 -24.62 27.58 -2.03
CA ILE A 62 -24.56 26.48 -3.00
C ILE A 62 -23.29 25.67 -2.75
N CYS A 63 -23.47 24.49 -2.18
CA CYS A 63 -22.39 23.55 -1.91
C CYS A 63 -22.32 22.51 -3.03
N LEU A 64 -21.11 22.27 -3.55
CA LEU A 64 -20.86 21.28 -4.59
C LEU A 64 -20.25 20.03 -3.96
N PHE A 65 -20.67 18.85 -4.40
CA PHE A 65 -20.18 17.58 -3.89
C PHE A 65 -19.78 16.65 -5.02
N PHE A 66 -18.90 15.69 -4.77
CA PHE A 66 -18.66 14.56 -5.65
C PHE A 66 -18.82 13.24 -4.90
N LYS A 67 -18.83 12.14 -5.65
CA LYS A 67 -18.74 10.80 -5.10
C LYS A 67 -17.58 10.10 -5.79
N ASP A 68 -16.69 9.51 -5.01
CA ASP A 68 -15.65 8.63 -5.52
C ASP A 68 -15.96 7.19 -5.12
N ILE A 69 -15.98 6.29 -6.09
CA ILE A 69 -16.22 4.86 -5.86
C ILE A 69 -15.13 4.28 -4.93
N ALA A 70 -13.93 4.87 -4.91
CA ALA A 70 -12.85 4.49 -4.00
C ALA A 70 -13.08 4.93 -2.54
N ILE A 71 -13.94 5.92 -2.30
CA ILE A 71 -14.23 6.49 -0.97
C ILE A 71 -15.63 6.05 -0.47
N GLY A 72 -16.39 5.31 -1.28
CA GLY A 72 -17.71 4.76 -0.95
C GLY A 72 -18.86 5.57 -1.54
N ASP A 73 -20.07 5.34 -1.02
CA ASP A 73 -21.29 5.96 -1.56
C ASP A 73 -21.63 7.32 -0.92
N GLU A 74 -20.69 7.90 -0.17
CA GLU A 74 -20.82 9.19 0.52
C GLU A 74 -20.57 10.37 -0.44
N LYS A 75 -21.26 11.49 -0.21
CA LYS A 75 -21.04 12.73 -0.96
C LYS A 75 -19.99 13.57 -0.23
N ILE A 76 -18.91 13.88 -0.91
CA ILE A 76 -17.80 14.68 -0.37
C ILE A 76 -17.93 16.10 -0.90
N GLU A 77 -17.94 17.10 -0.02
CA GLU A 77 -18.02 18.52 -0.39
C GLU A 77 -16.74 18.97 -1.12
N ILE A 78 -16.89 19.88 -2.09
CA ILE A 78 -15.81 20.49 -2.85
C ILE A 78 -15.72 21.96 -2.43
N PRO A 79 -14.74 22.32 -1.58
CA PRO A 79 -14.48 23.72 -1.24
C PRO A 79 -14.13 24.55 -2.48
N SER A 80 -14.44 25.85 -2.42
CA SER A 80 -14.26 26.76 -3.56
C SER A 80 -12.80 26.89 -4.02
N GLU A 81 -11.87 26.76 -3.07
CA GLU A 81 -10.42 26.82 -3.22
C GLU A 81 -9.83 25.56 -3.85
N THR A 82 -10.49 24.41 -3.70
CA THR A 82 -10.05 23.12 -4.27
C THR A 82 -10.66 22.86 -5.65
N TRP A 83 -11.59 23.70 -6.09
CA TRP A 83 -12.28 23.52 -7.36
C TRP A 83 -11.34 23.54 -8.57
N GLU A 84 -10.41 24.49 -8.62
CA GLU A 84 -9.51 24.68 -9.76
C GLU A 84 -8.63 23.45 -10.02
N THR A 85 -8.23 22.73 -8.96
CA THR A 85 -7.41 21.52 -9.06
C THR A 85 -8.22 20.27 -9.39
N LEU A 86 -9.47 20.17 -8.93
CA LEU A 86 -10.28 18.96 -9.07
C LEU A 86 -11.13 18.94 -10.35
N VAL A 87 -11.58 20.10 -10.84
CA VAL A 87 -12.57 20.20 -11.92
C VAL A 87 -12.13 19.54 -13.22
N THR A 88 -10.84 19.35 -13.46
CA THR A 88 -10.32 18.66 -14.65
C THR A 88 -10.68 17.17 -14.66
N ASP A 89 -10.74 16.54 -13.49
CA ASP A 89 -10.87 15.09 -13.35
C ASP A 89 -12.28 14.65 -12.87
N LEU A 90 -13.05 15.58 -12.30
CA LEU A 90 -14.41 15.32 -11.82
C LEU A 90 -15.38 14.97 -12.95
N ARG A 91 -15.87 13.73 -13.03
CA ARG A 91 -16.89 13.38 -14.05
C ARG A 91 -18.30 13.85 -13.69
N LYS A 92 -18.63 13.84 -12.40
CA LYS A 92 -19.98 14.12 -11.92
C LYS A 92 -19.96 14.78 -10.55
N ILE A 93 -20.79 15.81 -10.37
CA ILE A 93 -20.98 16.52 -9.11
C ILE A 93 -22.47 16.60 -8.72
N TRP A 94 -22.72 16.79 -7.44
CA TRP A 94 -24.04 16.98 -6.82
C TRP A 94 -24.09 18.37 -6.18
N ILE A 95 -25.29 18.95 -6.11
CA ILE A 95 -25.52 20.23 -5.47
C ILE A 95 -26.41 20.04 -4.25
N GLU A 96 -26.03 20.66 -3.14
CA GLU A 96 -26.88 20.82 -1.95
C GLU A 96 -26.88 22.29 -1.51
N ILE A 97 -27.93 22.71 -0.79
CA ILE A 97 -28.10 24.10 -0.34
C ILE A 97 -27.90 24.15 1.17
N SER A 98 -26.97 24.97 1.65
CA SER A 98 -26.71 25.20 3.07
C SER A 98 -27.68 26.24 3.67
N GLU A 99 -28.14 26.01 4.91
CA GLU A 99 -29.12 26.88 5.60
C GLU A 99 -28.48 27.95 6.51
N ASP A 100 -27.17 27.91 6.78
CA ASP A 100 -26.51 28.80 7.76
C ASP A 100 -25.78 30.00 7.12
N SER A 101 -26.07 31.20 7.62
CA SER A 101 -25.44 32.47 7.24
C SER A 101 -24.27 32.81 8.19
N HIS A 102 -23.03 32.84 7.68
CA HIS A 102 -21.89 33.40 8.40
C HIS A 102 -21.85 34.93 8.27
N ASP A 103 -22.23 35.66 9.33
CA ASP A 103 -21.98 37.10 9.47
C ASP A 103 -20.58 37.38 10.03
N LEU A 104 -19.85 38.27 9.35
CA LEU A 104 -18.50 38.73 9.67
C LEU A 104 -18.53 40.00 10.56
N VAL A 105 -17.83 39.93 11.70
CA VAL A 105 -17.03 40.99 12.37
C VAL A 105 -17.73 42.26 12.92
N GLN A 106 -17.56 42.51 14.23
CA GLN A 106 -17.41 43.85 14.81
C GLN A 106 -16.25 43.91 15.84
N PRO A 107 -15.55 45.06 16.02
CA PRO A 107 -14.32 45.13 16.82
C PRO A 107 -14.45 45.78 18.22
N LEU A 108 -13.64 45.22 19.12
CA LEU A 108 -13.06 45.73 20.39
C LEU A 108 -13.96 46.38 21.45
N GLU A 109 -14.06 45.69 22.60
CA GLU A 109 -13.85 46.32 23.91
C GLU A 109 -12.87 45.51 24.78
N ARG A 110 -11.98 46.25 25.46
CA ARG A 110 -10.92 45.75 26.35
C ARG A 110 -11.44 45.57 27.77
N SER A 111 -11.23 44.40 28.40
CA SER A 111 -10.94 44.26 29.85
C SER A 111 -10.65 42.79 30.20
N ARG A 112 -9.37 42.39 30.40
CA ARG A 112 -8.65 42.15 31.67
C ARG A 112 -8.82 40.76 32.33
N ILE A 113 -7.65 40.08 32.42
CA ILE A 113 -7.13 39.12 33.44
C ILE A 113 -7.34 37.62 33.13
N PRO A 114 -6.32 36.75 33.33
CA PRO A 114 -6.10 35.55 32.51
C PRO A 114 -6.78 34.31 33.09
N ALA A 115 -7.64 33.68 32.30
CA ALA A 115 -8.06 32.30 32.54
C ALA A 115 -6.96 31.36 32.03
N LYS A 116 -6.66 30.30 32.80
CA LYS A 116 -5.85 29.15 32.39
C LYS A 116 -6.19 28.82 30.93
N LYS A 117 -5.20 28.81 30.04
CA LYS A 117 -5.35 28.29 28.67
C LYS A 117 -5.79 26.83 28.77
N THR A 118 -7.09 26.59 28.82
CA THR A 118 -7.68 25.30 28.53
C THR A 118 -7.39 25.06 27.06
N THR A 119 -6.45 24.17 26.76
CA THR A 119 -6.23 23.69 25.41
C THR A 119 -7.57 23.18 24.88
N PRO A 120 -7.98 23.58 23.66
CA PRO A 120 -9.22 23.07 23.07
C PRO A 120 -9.13 21.56 22.99
N LYS A 121 -10.11 20.88 23.57
CA LYS A 121 -10.26 19.43 23.44
C LYS A 121 -10.90 19.16 22.08
N MET A 122 -10.42 18.11 21.43
CA MET A 122 -11.00 17.55 20.22
C MET A 122 -11.44 16.11 20.49
N THR A 123 -12.35 15.64 19.64
CA THR A 123 -12.88 14.29 19.60
C THR A 123 -12.29 13.60 18.39
N ILE A 124 -11.69 12.44 18.61
CA ILE A 124 -11.17 11.58 17.56
C ILE A 124 -11.94 10.27 17.61
N HIS A 125 -12.23 9.71 16.45
CA HIS A 125 -12.85 8.40 16.34
C HIS A 125 -11.86 7.37 15.79
N VAL A 126 -12.00 6.12 16.19
CA VAL A 126 -11.31 4.98 15.60
C VAL A 126 -12.37 3.95 15.25
N GLU A 127 -12.53 3.66 13.97
CA GLU A 127 -13.52 2.72 13.47
C GLU A 127 -12.88 1.38 13.16
N ILE A 128 -12.98 0.44 14.09
CA ILE A 128 -12.43 -0.90 13.96
C ILE A 128 -13.40 -1.72 13.11
N PRO A 129 -12.98 -2.21 11.93
CA PRO A 129 -13.81 -3.14 11.17
C PRO A 129 -14.08 -4.37 12.03
N ALA A 130 -15.34 -4.77 12.20
CA ALA A 130 -15.58 -6.14 12.63
C ALA A 130 -14.95 -7.01 11.55
N GLY A 131 -14.00 -7.86 11.92
CA GLY A 131 -13.23 -8.66 10.96
C GLY A 131 -14.15 -9.31 9.94
N TRP A 132 -13.65 -9.57 8.72
CA TRP A 132 -14.31 -9.93 7.45
C TRP A 132 -15.69 -10.67 7.43
N ARG A 133 -16.20 -11.21 8.55
CA ARG A 133 -17.54 -11.79 8.76
C ARG A 133 -18.52 -10.95 9.62
N GLY A 134 -18.14 -9.83 10.21
CA GLY A 134 -19.03 -9.03 11.07
C GLY A 134 -19.74 -7.91 10.31
N LYS A 135 -21.05 -7.74 10.53
CA LYS A 135 -21.88 -6.73 9.85
C LYS A 135 -21.82 -5.31 10.43
N GLU A 136 -21.13 -5.10 11.55
CA GLU A 136 -21.12 -3.81 12.26
C GLU A 136 -19.69 -3.44 12.67
N SER A 137 -19.17 -2.31 12.19
CA SER A 137 -17.92 -1.73 12.65
C SER A 137 -18.06 -1.17 14.07
N ASN A 138 -17.00 -1.30 14.88
CA ASN A 138 -16.98 -0.74 16.23
C ASN A 138 -16.27 0.61 16.21
N ARG A 139 -17.03 1.69 16.41
CA ARG A 139 -16.49 3.05 16.49
C ARG A 139 -16.20 3.45 17.93
N ILE A 140 -14.93 3.64 18.24
CA ILE A 140 -14.45 4.12 19.55
C ILE A 140 -14.18 5.62 19.44
N SER A 141 -14.49 6.39 20.48
CA SER A 141 -14.27 7.85 20.49
C SER A 141 -13.35 8.24 21.64
N PHE A 142 -12.34 9.05 21.34
CA PHE A 142 -11.34 9.55 22.27
C PHE A 142 -11.44 11.06 22.37
N SER A 143 -11.33 11.60 23.60
CA SER A 143 -11.18 13.03 23.82
C SER A 143 -9.71 13.34 24.07
N CYS A 144 -9.11 14.17 23.23
CA CYS A 144 -7.68 14.47 23.25
C CYS A 144 -7.42 15.95 22.95
N THR A 145 -6.16 16.37 22.96
CA THR A 145 -5.73 17.71 22.52
C THR A 145 -5.01 17.63 21.17
N PRO A 146 -4.93 18.72 20.39
CA PRO A 146 -4.19 18.72 19.12
C PRO A 146 -2.71 18.27 19.25
N SER A 147 -2.09 18.50 20.41
CA SER A 147 -0.73 18.02 20.73
C SER A 147 -0.62 16.52 21.08
N THR A 148 -1.72 15.76 20.99
CA THR A 148 -1.70 14.32 21.29
C THR A 148 -0.98 13.59 20.17
N LYS A 149 -0.06 12.70 20.52
CA LYS A 149 0.62 11.85 19.54
C LYS A 149 -0.32 10.79 18.99
N ILE A 150 -0.15 10.44 17.71
CA ILE A 150 -0.94 9.40 17.04
C ILE A 150 -0.76 8.05 17.76
N ALA A 151 0.47 7.70 18.18
CA ALA A 151 0.76 6.49 18.96
C ALA A 151 -0.19 6.30 20.17
N LYS A 152 -0.51 7.39 20.88
CA LYS A 152 -1.40 7.31 22.06
C LYS A 152 -2.84 7.02 21.71
N ILE A 153 -3.32 7.47 20.55
CA ILE A 153 -4.66 7.13 20.05
C ILE A 153 -4.69 5.65 19.67
N VAL A 154 -3.62 5.15 19.05
CA VAL A 154 -3.46 3.74 18.66
C VAL A 154 -3.47 2.82 19.88
N GLU A 155 -2.62 3.09 20.86
CA GLU A 155 -2.51 2.35 22.13
C GLU A 155 -3.89 2.29 22.83
N ALA A 156 -4.55 3.44 22.95
CA ALA A 156 -5.87 3.51 23.59
C ALA A 156 -6.96 2.72 22.84
N ALA A 157 -6.88 2.65 21.50
CA ALA A 157 -7.79 1.85 20.70
C ALA A 157 -7.51 0.35 20.80
N ALA A 158 -6.23 -0.06 20.86
CA ALA A 158 -5.82 -1.43 21.08
C ALA A 158 -6.32 -1.94 22.44
N ASP A 159 -6.05 -1.18 23.52
CA ASP A 159 -6.49 -1.47 24.89
C ASP A 159 -8.01 -1.64 24.97
N HIS A 160 -8.77 -0.74 24.35
CA HIS A 160 -10.23 -0.78 24.37
C HIS A 160 -10.80 -1.97 23.60
N SER A 161 -10.10 -2.43 22.56
CA SER A 161 -10.55 -3.56 21.73
C SER A 161 -10.24 -4.93 22.34
N GLY A 162 -9.38 -5.00 23.36
CA GLY A 162 -8.95 -6.26 24.00
C GLY A 162 -8.18 -7.18 23.06
N LYS A 163 -7.57 -6.63 22.01
CA LYS A 163 -6.82 -7.37 21.00
C LYS A 163 -5.35 -6.91 21.02
N ASP A 164 -4.54 -7.58 21.83
CA ASP A 164 -3.10 -7.30 21.97
C ASP A 164 -2.31 -7.52 20.66
N ASP A 165 -2.84 -8.34 19.74
CA ASP A 165 -2.19 -8.70 18.47
C ASP A 165 -2.42 -7.69 17.32
N LEU A 166 -3.18 -6.61 17.54
CA LEU A 166 -3.32 -5.59 16.51
C LEU A 166 -2.19 -4.57 16.61
N ASN A 167 -1.07 -4.95 16.00
CA ASN A 167 -0.04 -4.01 15.58
C ASN A 167 -0.62 -3.14 14.45
N TRP A 168 -1.46 -2.18 14.83
CA TRP A 168 -2.09 -1.27 13.88
C TRP A 168 -1.01 -0.37 13.28
N ASP A 169 -0.62 -0.66 12.05
CA ASP A 169 -0.29 0.42 11.13
C ASP A 169 -1.59 1.21 10.96
N LEU A 170 -1.77 2.28 11.75
CA LEU A 170 -2.80 3.30 11.53
C LEU A 170 -2.44 4.05 10.23
N ALA A 171 -2.47 3.34 9.11
CA ALA A 171 -1.99 3.84 7.84
C ALA A 171 -3.15 4.36 7.00
N TYR A 172 -2.93 5.59 6.54
CA TYR A 172 -3.65 6.35 5.52
C TYR A 172 -4.93 7.07 5.94
N PHE A 173 -4.80 8.36 6.27
CA PHE A 173 -5.62 9.40 5.62
C PHE A 173 -4.92 10.78 5.56
N ILE A 174 -3.61 10.77 5.34
CA ILE A 174 -2.88 11.92 4.78
C ILE A 174 -1.99 11.29 3.72
N GLU A 175 -2.01 11.82 2.49
CA GLU A 175 -1.07 11.40 1.45
C GLU A 175 0.36 11.38 2.03
N GLY A 176 0.93 10.20 2.27
CA GLY A 176 2.30 10.04 2.75
C GLY A 176 2.49 9.27 4.07
N GLY A 177 1.42 8.90 4.77
CA GLY A 177 1.52 8.24 6.08
C GLY A 177 1.93 9.23 7.19
N ALA A 178 1.32 9.10 8.36
CA ALA A 178 1.68 9.91 9.51
C ALA A 178 2.63 9.12 10.41
N ASP A 179 3.73 9.74 10.83
CA ASP A 179 4.63 9.18 11.84
C ASP A 179 3.86 9.01 13.16
N MET A 180 4.00 7.86 13.81
CA MET A 180 3.37 7.56 15.10
C MET A 180 3.78 8.55 16.19
N ASP A 181 4.97 9.14 16.04
CA ASP A 181 5.48 10.18 16.93
C ASP A 181 4.96 11.58 16.65
N SER A 182 4.32 11.81 15.49
CA SER A 182 3.69 13.10 15.17
C SER A 182 2.43 13.34 16.00
N THR A 183 2.18 14.62 16.27
CA THR A 183 0.95 15.09 16.92
C THR A 183 -0.17 15.31 15.92
N LEU A 184 -1.43 15.24 16.37
CA LEU A 184 -2.61 15.49 15.53
C LEU A 184 -2.54 16.86 14.83
N GLU A 185 -2.01 17.88 15.50
CA GLU A 185 -1.77 19.22 14.95
C GLU A 185 -0.74 19.23 13.83
N GLU A 186 0.40 18.56 14.00
CA GLU A 186 1.49 18.53 13.01
C GLU A 186 1.04 17.92 11.69
N VAL A 187 0.09 16.99 11.78
CA VAL A 187 -0.45 16.29 10.62
C VAL A 187 -1.79 16.88 10.15
N GLY A 188 -2.26 17.96 10.76
CA GLY A 188 -3.49 18.67 10.34
C GLY A 188 -4.79 17.91 10.59
N ILE A 189 -4.84 17.05 11.61
CA ILE A 189 -6.04 16.32 12.01
C ILE A 189 -6.97 17.22 12.83
N GLU A 190 -8.23 17.30 12.41
CA GLU A 190 -9.26 18.16 13.01
C GLU A 190 -10.23 17.42 13.94
N ASP A 191 -11.05 18.17 14.65
CA ASP A 191 -12.10 17.65 15.52
C ASP A 191 -13.12 16.82 14.73
N GLY A 192 -13.49 15.65 15.26
CA GLY A 192 -14.40 14.70 14.61
C GLY A 192 -13.73 13.76 13.60
N PHE A 193 -12.41 13.84 13.40
CA PHE A 193 -11.70 12.96 12.48
C PHE A 193 -11.83 11.48 12.90
N THR A 194 -11.94 10.59 11.90
CA THR A 194 -12.07 9.14 12.11
C THR A 194 -10.89 8.39 11.52
N PHE A 195 -10.15 7.68 12.36
CA PHE A 195 -9.14 6.73 11.94
C PHE A 195 -9.76 5.38 11.58
N TYR A 196 -9.32 4.81 10.46
CA TYR A 196 -9.66 3.46 10.03
C TYR A 196 -8.42 2.60 10.12
N PRO A 197 -8.21 1.93 11.27
CA PRO A 197 -6.99 1.21 11.50
C PRO A 197 -6.99 -0.05 10.61
N ARG A 198 -5.82 -0.42 10.09
CA ARG A 198 -5.69 -1.55 9.17
C ARG A 198 -4.67 -2.57 9.68
N PRO A 199 -4.88 -3.87 9.40
CA PRO A 199 -3.90 -4.89 9.78
C PRO A 199 -2.56 -4.61 9.09
N PRO A 200 -1.42 -4.80 9.77
CA PRO A 200 -0.11 -4.48 9.22
C PRO A 200 0.16 -5.38 8.02
N GLN A 201 0.74 -4.81 6.97
CA GLN A 201 1.15 -5.60 5.82
C GLN A 201 2.54 -6.18 6.10
N ILE A 202 2.63 -7.52 6.14
CA ILE A 202 3.84 -8.22 6.53
C ILE A 202 4.42 -8.97 5.33
N GLY A 203 5.69 -8.68 5.00
CA GLY A 203 6.52 -9.58 4.21
C GLY A 203 6.82 -10.81 5.06
N GLY A 204 5.97 -11.83 4.92
CA GLY A 204 5.85 -12.96 5.84
C GLY A 204 6.69 -14.16 5.45
N LYS A 205 7.39 -14.71 6.44
CA LYS A 205 8.22 -15.91 6.39
C LYS A 205 9.08 -16.09 5.12
N PRO A 206 9.91 -15.11 4.73
CA PRO A 206 11.13 -15.47 4.06
C PRO A 206 11.98 -16.47 4.89
N VAL A 207 12.26 -17.63 4.31
CA VAL A 207 13.19 -18.61 4.88
C VAL A 207 14.27 -18.98 3.88
N ILE A 208 15.52 -19.08 4.35
CA ILE A 208 16.70 -19.30 3.53
C ILE A 208 17.32 -20.66 3.89
N TYR A 209 17.36 -21.56 2.92
CA TYR A 209 18.02 -22.85 2.97
C TYR A 209 19.36 -22.80 2.26
N LEU A 210 20.36 -23.49 2.81
CA LEU A 210 21.69 -23.62 2.21
C LEU A 210 21.98 -25.10 1.96
N PHE A 211 22.26 -25.47 0.71
CA PHE A 211 22.59 -26.83 0.28
C PHE A 211 23.95 -26.84 -0.41
N PRO A 212 25.06 -26.83 0.36
CA PRO A 212 26.38 -26.97 -0.23
C PRO A 212 26.64 -28.43 -0.68
N PRO A 213 27.50 -28.67 -1.68
CA PRO A 213 27.79 -30.04 -2.15
C PRO A 213 28.67 -30.83 -1.15
N GLN A 214 29.32 -30.12 -0.23
CA GLN A 214 30.13 -30.66 0.85
C GLN A 214 29.96 -29.78 2.10
N PHE A 215 30.38 -30.27 3.26
CA PHE A 215 30.31 -29.47 4.49
C PHE A 215 31.09 -28.16 4.36
N LEU A 216 30.44 -27.05 4.73
CA LEU A 216 31.04 -25.73 4.84
C LEU A 216 31.05 -25.30 6.31
N ALA A 217 32.24 -25.14 6.88
CA ALA A 217 32.39 -24.72 8.27
C ALA A 217 32.06 -23.24 8.49
N GLU A 218 32.18 -22.41 7.45
CA GLU A 218 31.96 -20.97 7.51
C GLU A 218 31.14 -20.52 6.31
N VAL A 219 29.89 -20.15 6.57
CA VAL A 219 29.02 -19.48 5.61
C VAL A 219 28.48 -18.21 6.27
N ASN A 220 28.76 -17.08 5.65
CA ASN A 220 28.22 -15.79 6.04
C ASN A 220 27.03 -15.46 5.13
N VAL A 221 25.87 -15.18 5.72
CA VAL A 221 24.63 -14.79 5.02
C VAL A 221 24.28 -13.38 5.46
N GLN A 222 24.29 -12.45 4.52
CA GLN A 222 23.94 -11.05 4.72
C GLN A 222 22.65 -10.73 3.98
N LEU A 223 21.75 -10.03 4.66
CA LEU A 223 20.48 -9.61 4.10
C LEU A 223 20.23 -8.15 4.47
N SER A 224 19.83 -7.34 3.51
CA SER A 224 19.32 -5.99 3.75
C SER A 224 17.91 -5.82 3.20
N LEU A 225 17.22 -4.79 3.64
CA LEU A 225 15.86 -4.45 3.21
C LEU A 225 15.81 -3.06 2.60
N VAL A 226 14.90 -2.86 1.64
CA VAL A 226 14.53 -1.51 1.20
C VAL A 226 13.88 -0.71 2.33
N PRO A 227 13.90 0.63 2.28
CA PRO A 227 13.34 1.47 3.35
C PRO A 227 11.84 1.24 3.64
N THR A 228 11.09 0.71 2.67
CA THR A 228 9.67 0.36 2.83
C THR A 228 9.46 -0.96 3.56
N TRP A 229 10.52 -1.64 3.97
CA TRP A 229 10.49 -2.77 4.90
C TRP A 229 11.37 -2.54 6.13
N SER A 230 10.98 -3.11 7.26
CA SER A 230 11.82 -3.27 8.44
C SER A 230 11.61 -4.63 9.08
N PHE A 231 12.69 -5.26 9.52
CA PHE A 231 12.64 -6.55 10.20
C PHE A 231 11.70 -6.51 11.40
N SER A 232 10.80 -7.48 11.46
CA SER A 232 9.86 -7.69 12.56
C SER A 232 10.20 -8.95 13.36
N ALA A 233 10.78 -9.95 12.71
CA ALA A 233 11.25 -11.17 13.35
C ALA A 233 12.50 -11.70 12.64
N LEU A 234 13.39 -12.31 13.42
CA LEU A 234 14.63 -12.93 12.94
C LEU A 234 14.85 -14.23 13.70
N TYR A 235 15.22 -15.29 12.99
CA TYR A 235 15.61 -16.55 13.60
C TYR A 235 16.71 -17.24 12.79
N PRO A 236 17.84 -17.60 13.41
CA PRO A 236 18.23 -17.32 14.79
C PRO A 236 18.33 -15.82 15.09
N PRO A 237 18.18 -15.41 16.36
CA PRO A 237 18.31 -14.01 16.72
C PRO A 237 19.68 -13.46 16.32
N THR A 238 19.68 -12.30 15.63
CA THR A 238 20.89 -11.57 15.28
C THR A 238 20.65 -10.07 15.40
N SER A 239 21.71 -9.28 15.48
CA SER A 239 21.62 -7.83 15.59
C SER A 239 21.25 -7.20 14.25
N ILE A 240 20.39 -6.19 14.28
CA ILE A 240 20.05 -5.37 13.12
C ILE A 240 20.99 -4.17 13.08
N ASP A 241 21.65 -3.95 11.95
CA ASP A 241 22.35 -2.70 11.64
C ASP A 241 21.35 -1.68 11.10
N GLU A 242 21.29 -0.50 11.72
CA GLU A 242 20.37 0.60 11.38
C GLU A 242 21.01 1.67 10.49
N GLY A 243 22.17 1.38 9.88
CA GLY A 243 22.88 2.27 8.95
C GLY A 243 22.16 2.53 7.62
N GLY A 244 21.11 3.35 7.64
CA GLY A 244 20.36 3.82 6.45
C GLY A 244 19.27 2.87 5.96
N THR A 245 19.64 1.62 5.68
CA THR A 245 18.70 0.51 5.43
C THR A 245 18.97 -0.59 6.43
N GLN A 246 17.94 -1.24 6.97
CA GLN A 246 18.14 -2.32 7.94
C GLN A 246 18.88 -3.49 7.28
N ALA A 247 19.91 -3.98 7.94
CA ALA A 247 20.69 -5.13 7.50
C ALA A 247 20.98 -6.09 8.65
N VAL A 248 21.12 -7.37 8.32
CA VAL A 248 21.43 -8.45 9.26
C VAL A 248 22.47 -9.39 8.66
N SER A 249 23.18 -10.08 9.53
CA SER A 249 24.16 -11.10 9.15
C SER A 249 24.04 -12.32 10.06
N TRP A 250 24.14 -13.50 9.46
CA TRP A 250 24.28 -14.77 10.16
C TRP A 250 25.58 -15.45 9.75
N ASP A 251 26.28 -16.00 10.74
CA ASP A 251 27.44 -16.86 10.52
C ASP A 251 27.08 -18.28 10.92
N VAL A 252 27.00 -19.17 9.93
CA VAL A 252 26.59 -20.56 10.12
C VAL A 252 27.65 -21.52 9.58
N SER A 253 27.56 -22.78 9.98
CA SER A 253 28.08 -23.89 9.17
C SER A 253 26.91 -24.58 8.47
N ALA A 254 27.14 -25.11 7.28
CA ALA A 254 26.12 -25.73 6.45
C ALA A 254 26.56 -27.13 5.99
N THR A 255 25.64 -28.08 6.06
CA THR A 255 25.85 -29.47 5.65
C THR A 255 25.06 -29.77 4.37
N PRO A 256 25.45 -30.78 3.57
CA PRO A 256 24.76 -31.10 2.32
C PRO A 256 23.28 -31.50 2.46
N ASP A 257 22.85 -31.93 3.65
CA ASP A 257 21.45 -32.28 3.91
C ASP A 257 20.55 -31.06 4.22
N GLY A 258 21.14 -29.85 4.30
CA GLY A 258 20.46 -28.61 4.61
C GLY A 258 20.49 -28.22 6.09
N THR A 259 21.07 -29.04 6.97
CA THR A 259 21.23 -28.69 8.38
C THR A 259 22.25 -27.57 8.52
N LEU A 260 21.86 -26.52 9.23
CA LEU A 260 22.70 -25.39 9.59
C LEU A 260 23.00 -25.41 11.08
N LYS A 261 24.20 -24.99 11.44
CA LYS A 261 24.54 -24.68 12.83
C LYS A 261 24.93 -23.22 12.94
N ASP A 262 24.15 -22.46 13.69
CA ASP A 262 24.42 -21.04 13.96
C ASP A 262 25.60 -20.90 14.93
N LYS A 263 26.59 -20.08 14.57
CA LYS A 263 27.80 -19.92 15.38
C LYS A 263 27.58 -19.05 16.61
N SER A 264 26.56 -18.18 16.59
CA SER A 264 26.30 -17.25 17.70
C SER A 264 25.56 -17.92 18.86
N SER A 265 24.55 -18.73 18.54
CA SER A 265 23.63 -19.38 19.49
C SER A 265 23.85 -20.87 19.67
N ASP A 266 24.74 -21.48 18.87
CA ASP A 266 25.02 -22.93 18.81
C ASP A 266 23.80 -23.78 18.37
N LEU A 267 22.71 -23.15 17.92
CA LEU A 267 21.49 -23.82 17.51
C LEU A 267 21.68 -24.59 16.20
N SER A 268 21.13 -25.81 16.17
CA SER A 268 20.97 -26.59 14.95
C SER A 268 19.60 -26.33 14.36
N ILE A 269 19.54 -25.83 13.13
CA ILE A 269 18.34 -25.33 12.47
C ILE A 269 18.29 -25.81 11.01
N SER A 270 17.10 -25.81 10.41
CA SER A 270 16.91 -26.20 9.00
C SER A 270 16.99 -25.03 8.02
N TYR A 271 16.83 -23.80 8.50
CA TYR A 271 16.82 -22.59 7.69
C TYR A 271 17.06 -21.35 8.55
N LEU A 272 17.50 -20.27 7.91
CA LEU A 272 17.41 -18.91 8.47
C LEU A 272 16.02 -18.35 8.16
N PHE A 273 15.48 -17.52 9.04
CA PHE A 273 14.13 -16.97 8.94
C PHE A 273 14.15 -15.48 9.23
N TRP A 274 13.37 -14.74 8.46
CA TRP A 274 13.10 -13.34 8.72
C TRP A 274 11.65 -12.98 8.35
N GLU A 275 11.14 -11.91 8.94
CA GLU A 275 9.90 -11.24 8.55
C GLU A 275 10.12 -9.74 8.53
N ALA A 276 9.29 -9.02 7.77
CA ALA A 276 9.33 -7.57 7.74
C ALA A 276 7.94 -6.93 7.80
N HIS A 277 7.82 -5.86 8.57
CA HIS A 277 6.70 -4.92 8.48
C HIS A 277 6.88 -4.01 7.26
N THR A 278 5.81 -3.79 6.52
CA THR A 278 5.76 -2.84 5.41
C THR A 278 5.49 -1.45 5.95
N LYS A 279 6.46 -0.55 5.78
CA LYS A 279 6.28 0.85 6.12
C LYS A 279 5.49 1.55 5.02
N SER A 280 4.66 2.51 5.41
CA SER A 280 4.03 3.44 4.48
C SER A 280 5.12 4.08 3.60
N PRO A 281 4.87 4.29 2.30
CA PRO A 281 5.83 4.97 1.47
C PRO A 281 5.95 6.40 1.99
N HIS A 282 7.03 6.67 2.73
CA HIS A 282 7.42 8.03 3.03
C HIS A 282 7.54 8.74 1.68
N LEU A 283 6.90 9.91 1.55
CA LEU A 283 7.21 10.82 0.46
C LEU A 283 8.65 11.30 0.65
N LEU A 284 9.61 10.46 0.28
CA LEU A 284 10.99 10.88 0.15
C LEU A 284 10.99 11.95 -0.92
N SER A 285 11.40 13.15 -0.52
CA SER A 285 11.73 14.25 -1.40
C SER A 285 12.46 13.69 -2.63
N PRO A 286 12.06 14.07 -3.86
CA PRO A 286 12.60 13.46 -5.06
C PRO A 286 14.13 13.50 -5.04
N SER A 287 14.75 12.32 -5.13
CA SER A 287 16.20 12.22 -5.21
C SER A 287 16.70 12.98 -6.45
N PRO A 288 17.70 13.87 -6.34
CA PRO A 288 18.17 14.70 -7.46
C PRO A 288 18.95 13.91 -8.53
N SER A 289 19.16 12.61 -8.37
CA SER A 289 19.95 11.78 -9.28
C SER A 289 19.08 10.80 -10.07
N ARG A 290 18.38 11.32 -11.09
CA ARG A 290 17.75 10.48 -12.13
C ARG A 290 18.84 9.96 -13.09
N PRO A 291 19.02 8.64 -13.27
CA PRO A 291 19.88 8.13 -14.33
C PRO A 291 19.25 8.42 -15.70
N SER A 292 20.06 8.85 -16.65
CA SER A 292 19.69 9.29 -18.01
C SER A 292 19.40 8.13 -18.99
N SER A 293 18.97 6.96 -18.52
CA SER A 293 18.69 5.81 -19.39
C SER A 293 17.36 5.15 -19.04
N PRO A 294 16.46 4.91 -20.02
CA PRO A 294 15.19 4.25 -19.79
C PRO A 294 15.41 2.74 -19.75
N THR A 295 15.98 2.23 -18.66
CA THR A 295 15.86 0.82 -18.34
C THR A 295 14.68 0.71 -17.38
N ILE A 296 13.48 0.43 -17.92
CA ILE A 296 12.31 0.10 -17.12
C ILE A 296 12.57 -1.27 -16.48
N ARG A 297 13.35 -1.31 -15.41
CA ARG A 297 13.31 -2.44 -14.47
C ARG A 297 12.15 -2.11 -13.53
N SER A 298 11.08 -2.88 -13.63
CA SER A 298 9.97 -2.80 -12.68
C SER A 298 10.48 -3.35 -11.35
N GLU A 299 10.96 -2.48 -10.48
CA GLU A 299 11.41 -2.85 -9.13
C GLU A 299 10.19 -3.10 -8.25
N PHE A 300 10.23 -4.16 -7.44
CA PHE A 300 9.14 -4.44 -6.50
C PHE A 300 9.30 -3.52 -5.29
N ASP A 301 8.28 -2.68 -5.03
CA ASP A 301 8.17 -1.90 -3.81
C ASP A 301 7.10 -2.55 -2.92
N PRO A 302 7.47 -3.12 -1.75
CA PRO A 302 6.53 -3.71 -0.83
C PRO A 302 5.37 -2.79 -0.44
N ALA A 303 5.62 -1.48 -0.29
CA ALA A 303 4.60 -0.49 0.03
C ALA A 303 3.55 -0.32 -1.09
N ARG A 304 3.89 -0.74 -2.31
CA ARG A 304 3.05 -0.66 -3.52
C ARG A 304 2.77 -2.02 -4.13
N ALA A 305 2.70 -3.06 -3.31
CA ALA A 305 2.51 -4.43 -3.79
C ALA A 305 1.20 -4.66 -4.56
N CYS A 306 0.18 -3.84 -4.34
CA CYS A 306 -1.05 -3.88 -5.12
C CYS A 306 -0.88 -3.54 -6.59
N ASP A 307 0.08 -2.68 -6.94
CA ASP A 307 0.40 -2.36 -8.34
C ASP A 307 0.89 -3.60 -9.10
N TRP A 308 1.35 -4.63 -8.37
CA TRP A 308 1.80 -5.90 -8.91
C TRP A 308 0.69 -6.96 -9.02
N MET A 309 -0.48 -6.72 -8.42
CA MET A 309 -1.65 -7.58 -8.51
C MET A 309 -2.50 -7.23 -9.73
N THR A 310 -2.11 -7.76 -10.90
CA THR A 310 -2.83 -7.54 -12.17
C THR A 310 -3.34 -8.85 -12.77
N PRO A 311 -4.53 -8.86 -13.40
CA PRO A 311 -5.12 -10.08 -13.96
C PRO A 311 -4.19 -10.86 -14.93
N PRO A 312 -3.43 -10.22 -15.83
CA PRO A 312 -2.54 -10.95 -16.76
C PRO A 312 -1.37 -11.67 -16.06
N SER A 313 -1.03 -11.23 -14.85
CA SER A 313 0.13 -11.68 -14.10
C SER A 313 -0.19 -12.57 -12.91
N SER A 314 -1.48 -12.83 -12.70
CA SER A 314 -1.99 -13.55 -11.54
C SER A 314 -2.79 -14.77 -12.00
N VAL A 315 -3.07 -15.65 -11.04
CA VAL A 315 -4.12 -16.66 -11.16
C VAL A 315 -5.13 -16.45 -10.05
N VAL A 316 -6.40 -16.76 -10.35
CA VAL A 316 -7.48 -16.70 -9.36
C VAL A 316 -8.09 -18.07 -9.19
N LEU A 317 -8.14 -18.52 -7.94
CA LEU A 317 -8.60 -19.86 -7.56
C LEU A 317 -9.62 -19.77 -6.42
N PRO A 318 -10.64 -20.64 -6.40
CA PRO A 318 -11.40 -20.90 -5.19
C PRO A 318 -10.48 -21.41 -4.08
N ILE A 319 -10.68 -20.99 -2.84
CA ILE A 319 -9.80 -21.32 -1.71
C ILE A 319 -9.55 -22.82 -1.53
N LYS A 320 -10.53 -23.67 -1.85
CA LYS A 320 -10.42 -25.14 -1.77
C LYS A 320 -9.36 -25.74 -2.71
N GLU A 321 -9.01 -25.03 -3.79
CA GLU A 321 -8.07 -25.49 -4.84
C GLU A 321 -6.65 -24.95 -4.62
N VAL A 322 -6.53 -23.86 -3.84
CA VAL A 322 -5.25 -23.17 -3.62
C VAL A 322 -4.15 -24.08 -3.05
N PRO A 323 -4.37 -24.92 -2.02
CA PRO A 323 -3.29 -25.74 -1.47
C PRO A 323 -2.70 -26.73 -2.48
N GLN A 324 -3.55 -27.38 -3.27
CA GLN A 324 -3.10 -28.32 -4.30
C GLN A 324 -2.37 -27.59 -5.44
N TYR A 325 -2.90 -26.44 -5.86
CA TYR A 325 -2.24 -25.61 -6.88
C TYR A 325 -0.85 -25.15 -6.42
N LEU A 326 -0.72 -24.68 -5.18
CA LEU A 326 0.55 -24.25 -4.61
C LEU A 326 1.57 -25.40 -4.53
N ASP A 327 1.17 -26.62 -4.13
CA ASP A 327 2.12 -27.74 -4.09
C ASP A 327 2.70 -28.04 -5.49
N VAL A 328 1.85 -28.04 -6.52
CA VAL A 328 2.29 -28.24 -7.92
C VAL A 328 3.18 -27.10 -8.39
N ALA A 329 2.80 -25.84 -8.11
CA ALA A 329 3.56 -24.66 -8.51
C ALA A 329 4.94 -24.60 -7.85
N LEU A 330 4.98 -24.76 -6.53
CA LEU A 330 6.23 -24.71 -5.77
C LEU A 330 7.15 -25.88 -6.14
N LYS A 331 6.60 -27.06 -6.44
CA LYS A 331 7.38 -28.21 -6.94
C LYS A 331 8.01 -27.90 -8.29
N THR A 332 7.25 -27.26 -9.17
CA THR A 332 7.74 -26.81 -10.49
C THR A 332 8.83 -25.76 -10.34
N LEU A 333 8.72 -24.91 -9.31
CA LEU A 333 9.74 -23.92 -8.93
C LEU A 333 10.88 -24.52 -8.10
N THR A 334 11.06 -25.84 -8.13
CA THR A 334 12.17 -26.60 -7.52
C THR A 334 12.21 -26.64 -5.98
N LEU A 335 11.14 -26.24 -5.28
CA LEU A 335 11.09 -26.37 -3.83
C LEU A 335 10.97 -27.85 -3.40
N HIS A 336 11.81 -28.25 -2.45
CA HIS A 336 11.76 -29.56 -1.80
C HIS A 336 10.52 -29.69 -0.90
N THR A 337 10.17 -30.93 -0.54
CA THR A 337 8.92 -31.26 0.15
C THR A 337 8.70 -30.48 1.46
N GLU A 338 9.76 -30.32 2.27
CA GLU A 338 9.67 -29.56 3.53
C GLU A 338 9.37 -28.08 3.25
N ALA A 339 10.09 -27.44 2.32
CA ALA A 339 9.82 -26.06 1.93
C ALA A 339 8.40 -25.85 1.41
N ARG A 340 7.88 -26.74 0.56
CA ARG A 340 6.49 -26.65 0.06
C ARG A 340 5.45 -26.78 1.18
N THR A 341 5.65 -27.75 2.07
CA THR A 341 4.76 -27.98 3.21
C THR A 341 4.77 -26.77 4.14
N SER A 342 5.96 -26.25 4.46
CA SER A 342 6.17 -25.11 5.34
C SER A 342 5.63 -23.80 4.76
N PHE A 343 5.72 -23.63 3.43
CA PHE A 343 5.11 -22.52 2.68
C PHE A 343 3.59 -22.54 2.80
N ILE A 344 2.96 -23.67 2.43
CA ILE A 344 1.51 -23.79 2.39
C ILE A 344 0.94 -23.65 3.80
N THR A 345 1.48 -24.36 4.78
CA THR A 345 0.95 -24.36 6.15
C THR A 345 1.08 -23.02 6.85
N TYR A 346 2.10 -22.22 6.56
CA TYR A 346 2.22 -20.86 7.09
C TYR A 346 1.19 -19.91 6.49
N TRP A 347 0.99 -19.95 5.17
CA TRP A 347 0.06 -19.05 4.50
C TRP A 347 -1.41 -19.48 4.60
N LEU A 348 -1.67 -20.77 4.89
CA LEU A 348 -3.02 -21.34 4.91
C LEU A 348 -4.01 -20.55 5.81
N PRO A 349 -3.66 -20.15 7.06
CA PRO A 349 -4.57 -19.33 7.88
C PRO A 349 -4.97 -18.00 7.22
N SER A 350 -4.05 -17.33 6.51
CA SER A 350 -4.34 -16.09 5.78
C SER A 350 -5.16 -16.34 4.52
N LEU A 351 -4.85 -17.40 3.78
CA LEU A 351 -5.60 -17.79 2.59
C LEU A 351 -7.06 -18.14 2.94
N LEU A 352 -7.30 -18.86 4.04
CA LEU A 352 -8.63 -19.29 4.49
C LEU A 352 -9.58 -18.15 4.90
N LYS A 353 -9.08 -16.91 4.98
CA LYS A 353 -9.92 -15.72 5.19
C LYS A 353 -10.76 -15.39 3.95
N HIS A 354 -10.36 -15.87 2.77
CA HIS A 354 -10.91 -15.48 1.48
C HIS A 354 -11.68 -16.63 0.82
N SER A 355 -12.73 -16.32 0.07
CA SER A 355 -13.46 -17.31 -0.74
C SER A 355 -12.70 -17.64 -2.03
N HIS A 356 -12.13 -16.62 -2.66
CA HIS A 356 -11.26 -16.69 -3.83
C HIS A 356 -9.99 -15.91 -3.56
N VAL A 357 -8.88 -16.45 -4.04
CA VAL A 357 -7.55 -15.86 -3.87
C VAL A 357 -6.98 -15.55 -5.25
N ALA A 358 -6.62 -14.29 -5.47
CA ALA A 358 -5.69 -13.92 -6.52
C ALA A 358 -4.27 -14.09 -5.99
N LEU A 359 -3.43 -14.84 -6.69
CA LEU A 359 -2.02 -15.01 -6.32
C LEU A 359 -1.09 -14.79 -7.51
N ARG A 360 0.12 -14.35 -7.21
CA ARG A 360 1.21 -14.14 -8.16
C ARG A 360 2.55 -14.47 -7.49
N PHE A 361 3.41 -15.19 -8.20
CA PHE A 361 4.84 -15.20 -7.87
C PHE A 361 5.54 -14.03 -8.57
N LEU A 362 6.33 -13.27 -7.81
CA LEU A 362 7.11 -12.16 -8.35
C LEU A 362 8.27 -12.69 -9.21
N PRO A 363 8.68 -11.95 -10.26
CA PRO A 363 9.97 -12.17 -10.90
C PRO A 363 11.08 -12.09 -9.84
N GLN A 364 11.98 -13.08 -9.82
CA GLN A 364 13.07 -13.15 -8.84
C GLN A 364 13.88 -11.85 -8.82
N THR A 365 14.20 -11.32 -10.00
CA THR A 365 14.98 -10.07 -10.17
C THR A 365 14.29 -8.83 -9.62
N ALA A 366 12.95 -8.81 -9.54
CA ALA A 366 12.22 -7.69 -8.96
C ALA A 366 12.27 -7.74 -7.43
N TYR A 367 12.10 -8.94 -6.86
CA TYR A 367 12.16 -9.18 -5.41
C TYR A 367 13.58 -9.01 -4.83
N GLU A 368 14.61 -9.40 -5.58
CA GLU A 368 16.01 -9.28 -5.16
C GLU A 368 16.43 -7.84 -4.81
N ASN A 369 15.82 -6.85 -5.44
CA ASN A 369 16.10 -5.44 -5.14
C ASN A 369 15.44 -4.99 -3.83
N SER A 370 14.33 -5.61 -3.43
CA SER A 370 13.60 -5.28 -2.20
C SER A 370 14.28 -5.86 -0.95
N ALA A 371 14.95 -7.00 -1.12
CA ALA A 371 15.64 -7.68 -0.03
C ALA A 371 16.99 -8.24 -0.48
N PRO A 372 18.02 -7.42 -0.75
CA PRO A 372 19.30 -7.91 -1.25
C PRO A 372 19.92 -8.99 -0.35
N LEU A 373 20.27 -10.14 -0.94
CA LEU A 373 20.85 -11.30 -0.26
C LEU A 373 22.25 -11.56 -0.78
N SER A 374 23.22 -11.66 0.12
CA SER A 374 24.60 -12.02 -0.17
C SER A 374 25.02 -13.22 0.67
N VAL A 375 25.65 -14.21 0.05
CA VAL A 375 26.14 -15.42 0.72
C VAL A 375 27.60 -15.64 0.36
N SER A 376 28.44 -15.89 1.37
CA SER A 376 29.86 -16.17 1.23
C SER A 376 30.21 -17.50 1.94
N PRO A 377 30.86 -18.48 1.28
CA PRO A 377 31.34 -18.46 -0.09
C PRO A 377 30.20 -18.31 -1.10
N LYS A 378 30.51 -17.78 -2.29
CA LYS A 378 29.50 -17.49 -3.30
C LYS A 378 28.79 -18.79 -3.72
N PRO A 379 27.45 -18.86 -3.65
CA PRO A 379 26.71 -20.01 -4.16
C PRO A 379 26.72 -20.04 -5.68
N ASP A 380 26.62 -21.23 -6.23
CA ASP A 380 26.55 -21.44 -7.68
C ASP A 380 25.20 -20.98 -8.22
N VAL A 381 24.12 -21.17 -7.46
CA VAL A 381 22.76 -20.78 -7.82
C VAL A 381 21.98 -20.30 -6.59
N VAL A 382 21.22 -19.23 -6.76
CA VAL A 382 20.27 -18.70 -5.78
C VAL A 382 18.89 -18.70 -6.41
N THR A 383 17.94 -19.36 -5.77
CA THR A 383 16.52 -19.42 -6.19
C THR A 383 15.69 -18.69 -5.15
N ARG A 384 14.98 -17.62 -5.53
CA ARG A 384 14.16 -16.82 -4.60
C ARG A 384 12.73 -16.73 -5.09
N ILE A 385 11.82 -17.34 -4.35
CA ILE A 385 10.40 -17.40 -4.67
C ILE A 385 9.61 -16.53 -3.70
N PHE A 386 8.99 -15.46 -4.20
CA PHE A 386 8.16 -14.59 -3.37
C PHE A 386 6.74 -14.50 -3.92
N MET A 387 5.75 -14.92 -3.12
CA MET A 387 4.34 -14.88 -3.50
C MET A 387 3.66 -13.64 -2.93
N ILE A 388 2.93 -12.91 -3.77
CA ILE A 388 1.94 -11.95 -3.31
C ILE A 388 0.54 -12.48 -3.59
N PHE A 389 -0.41 -12.23 -2.69
CA PHE A 389 -1.80 -12.65 -2.88
C PHE A 389 -2.79 -11.72 -2.20
N CYS A 390 -4.03 -11.69 -2.67
CA CYS A 390 -5.13 -11.00 -2.01
C CYS A 390 -6.45 -11.77 -2.19
N GLY A 391 -7.42 -11.46 -1.33
CA GLY A 391 -8.80 -11.90 -1.51
C GLY A 391 -9.48 -11.15 -2.65
N VAL A 392 -10.25 -11.84 -3.47
CA VAL A 392 -11.05 -11.23 -4.54
C VAL A 392 -12.49 -11.72 -4.50
N SER A 393 -13.42 -10.88 -4.96
CA SER A 393 -14.81 -11.30 -5.11
C SER A 393 -14.95 -12.32 -6.23
N GLU A 394 -15.87 -13.28 -6.07
CA GLU A 394 -16.23 -14.23 -7.12
C GLU A 394 -16.74 -13.50 -8.37
N ASP A 395 -17.53 -12.46 -8.16
CA ASP A 395 -18.22 -11.70 -9.21
C ASP A 395 -17.39 -10.55 -9.81
N ASP A 396 -16.13 -10.38 -9.41
CA ASP A 396 -15.28 -9.34 -9.96
C ASP A 396 -14.76 -9.74 -11.35
N GLU A 397 -15.42 -9.20 -12.38
CA GLU A 397 -15.11 -9.44 -13.80
C GLU A 397 -13.68 -9.05 -14.19
N ARG A 398 -13.01 -8.17 -13.43
CA ARG A 398 -11.60 -7.80 -13.64
C ARG A 398 -10.71 -9.05 -13.67
N TRP A 399 -11.08 -10.08 -12.91
CA TRP A 399 -10.27 -11.28 -12.71
C TRP A 399 -10.58 -12.43 -13.66
N ASN A 400 -11.48 -12.27 -14.64
CA ASN A 400 -11.87 -13.34 -15.57
C ASN A 400 -10.69 -13.95 -16.34
N GLU A 401 -9.72 -13.13 -16.74
CA GLU A 401 -8.49 -13.59 -17.37
C GLU A 401 -7.65 -14.46 -16.41
N ALA A 402 -7.44 -13.99 -15.18
CA ALA A 402 -6.69 -14.71 -14.16
C ALA A 402 -7.34 -16.03 -13.74
N ARG A 403 -8.67 -16.10 -13.74
CA ARG A 403 -9.43 -17.35 -13.52
C ARG A 403 -9.18 -18.35 -14.65
N SER A 404 -9.13 -17.87 -15.89
CA SER A 404 -8.85 -18.73 -17.06
C SER A 404 -7.41 -19.27 -17.03
N ARG A 405 -6.45 -18.47 -16.54
CA ARG A 405 -5.05 -18.87 -16.37
C ARG A 405 -4.86 -20.00 -15.35
N ALA A 406 -5.74 -20.12 -14.35
CA ALA A 406 -5.65 -21.17 -13.34
C ALA A 406 -5.83 -22.60 -13.93
N GLY A 407 -6.47 -22.72 -15.09
CA GLY A 407 -6.63 -23.99 -15.81
C GLY A 407 -5.49 -24.33 -16.78
N GLN A 408 -4.48 -23.48 -16.91
CA GLN A 408 -3.29 -23.74 -17.74
C GLN A 408 -2.29 -24.61 -16.97
N GLU A 409 -1.37 -25.24 -17.71
CA GLU A 409 -0.29 -26.01 -17.08
C GLU A 409 0.56 -25.09 -16.21
N VAL A 410 0.67 -25.43 -14.93
CA VAL A 410 1.33 -24.59 -13.91
C VAL A 410 2.78 -24.24 -14.29
N THR A 411 3.45 -25.14 -15.02
CA THR A 411 4.79 -24.91 -15.57
C THR A 411 4.83 -23.79 -16.60
N GLU A 412 3.83 -23.68 -17.47
CA GLU A 412 3.72 -22.60 -18.46
C GLU A 412 3.41 -21.26 -17.78
N VAL A 413 2.70 -21.29 -16.65
CA VAL A 413 2.30 -20.07 -15.91
C VAL A 413 3.48 -19.44 -15.18
N TRP A 414 4.30 -20.22 -14.47
CA TRP A 414 5.25 -19.66 -13.50
C TRP A 414 6.72 -19.78 -13.85
N LYS A 415 7.15 -20.78 -14.63
CA LYS A 415 8.59 -21.01 -14.86
C LYS A 415 9.27 -19.77 -15.45
N ASP A 416 8.71 -19.23 -16.51
CA ASP A 416 9.24 -18.03 -17.18
C ASP A 416 8.87 -16.74 -16.44
N ALA A 417 7.76 -16.74 -15.69
CA ALA A 417 7.30 -15.57 -14.96
C ALA A 417 8.19 -15.24 -13.74
N VAL A 418 8.72 -16.26 -13.05
CA VAL A 418 9.66 -16.07 -11.93
C VAL A 418 11.09 -15.91 -12.44
N GLY A 419 11.47 -16.66 -13.49
CA GLY A 419 12.79 -16.53 -14.12
C GLY A 419 13.91 -17.27 -13.40
N ILE A 420 13.64 -18.44 -12.82
CA ILE A 420 14.62 -19.25 -12.09
C ILE A 420 15.40 -20.22 -12.99
N ASP A 421 16.61 -20.57 -12.61
CA ASP A 421 17.42 -21.60 -13.27
C ASP A 421 17.07 -22.99 -12.70
N VAL A 422 16.02 -23.61 -13.26
CA VAL A 422 15.49 -24.91 -12.80
C VAL A 422 16.53 -26.02 -12.84
N GLU A 423 17.40 -26.04 -13.86
CA GLU A 423 18.41 -27.07 -14.05
C GLU A 423 19.45 -27.00 -12.92
N ARG A 424 20.02 -25.81 -12.70
CA ARG A 424 21.04 -25.62 -11.66
C ARG A 424 20.45 -25.69 -10.25
N ALA A 425 19.23 -25.21 -10.05
CA ALA A 425 18.54 -25.33 -8.76
C ALA A 425 18.28 -26.79 -8.34
N SER A 426 18.24 -27.71 -9.29
CA SER A 426 18.08 -29.15 -9.04
C SER A 426 19.40 -29.92 -8.97
N ASP A 427 20.53 -29.31 -9.32
CA ASP A 427 21.84 -29.97 -9.36
C ASP A 427 22.49 -30.03 -7.97
N VAL A 428 22.48 -31.21 -7.37
CA VAL A 428 23.03 -31.47 -6.02
C VAL A 428 24.56 -31.34 -5.94
N SER A 429 25.26 -31.26 -7.07
CA SER A 429 26.71 -31.03 -7.11
C SER A 429 27.11 -29.56 -6.93
N LEU A 430 26.13 -28.65 -7.01
CA LEU A 430 26.30 -27.21 -6.85
C LEU A 430 26.04 -26.77 -5.41
N PHE A 431 26.63 -25.65 -5.00
CA PHE A 431 26.19 -24.93 -3.81
C PHE A 431 24.93 -24.14 -4.15
N ARG A 432 23.79 -24.62 -3.66
CA ARG A 432 22.46 -24.06 -3.93
C ARG A 432 21.91 -23.32 -2.71
N VAL A 433 21.36 -22.14 -2.95
CA VAL A 433 20.60 -21.38 -1.95
C VAL A 433 19.16 -21.28 -2.43
N LEU A 434 18.22 -21.62 -1.55
CA LEU A 434 16.79 -21.51 -1.80
C LEU A 434 16.20 -20.58 -0.76
N GLU A 435 15.56 -19.51 -1.21
CA GLU A 435 14.69 -18.69 -0.38
C GLU A 435 13.26 -18.75 -0.89
N TRP A 436 12.31 -18.84 0.03
CA TRP A 436 10.92 -18.56 -0.30
C TRP A 436 10.27 -17.69 0.77
N GLY A 437 9.31 -16.86 0.36
CA GLY A 437 8.51 -16.03 1.25
C GLY A 437 7.20 -15.60 0.57
N GLY A 438 6.45 -14.73 1.22
CA GLY A 438 5.31 -14.09 0.57
C GLY A 438 4.74 -12.91 1.32
N MET A 439 3.59 -12.42 0.86
CA MET A 439 2.88 -11.32 1.47
C MET A 439 1.40 -11.36 1.09
N GLU A 440 0.53 -11.24 2.09
CA GLU A 440 -0.88 -10.91 1.87
C GLU A 440 -0.97 -9.40 1.55
N VAL A 441 -1.43 -9.06 0.35
CA VAL A 441 -1.66 -7.68 -0.07
C VAL A 441 -3.03 -7.27 0.46
N LEU A 442 -3.01 -6.45 1.51
CA LEU A 442 -4.22 -6.02 2.23
C LEU A 442 -4.82 -4.74 1.65
N TYR A 443 -4.06 -4.01 0.84
CA TYR A 443 -4.41 -2.69 0.31
C TYR A 443 -4.43 -2.74 -1.21
N VAL A 444 -5.58 -3.03 -1.82
CA VAL A 444 -5.72 -3.20 -3.28
C VAL A 444 -6.64 -2.15 -3.87
#